data_AF-A0A521KLY4-F1
#
_entry.id   AF-A0A521KLY4-F1
#
_cell.length_a   1.000
_cell.length_b   1.000
_cell.length_c   1.000
_cell.angle_alpha   90.00
_cell.angle_beta   90.00
_cell.angle_gamma   90.00
#
_symmetry.space_group_name_H-M   'P 1'
#
loop_
_entity.id
_entity.type
_entity.pdbx_description
1 polymer ?
#
loop_
_entity_poly.entity_id
_entity_poly.type
_entity_poly.pdbx_seq_one_letter_code
_entity_poly.pdbx_strand_id
1 'polypeptide(L)'
;MRVYAKGSSQNNTNVRRDSDVDVAVEWSEDAYVGTIGATKDLTSAQLGYTPVKSAMTPGGFRSIVEAALMAEFGAGLVDVTGDKAINIDPTTTTLDADVVPCFELHRYDAPGMYHVGHRLFPRSGALWIDNFPQQHYDNGVAKNNRTGGRYKDMVRGIKRLESELLASGAISSALPGYVVECLVFNVPDDRFNHNRLVEDLEAVYLYLWSGLKDAAIYREWAEVHDLHYLFRGGRHSPDAAFQFIDKAWDALLEQ
;
A
#
# COMPACT_ATOMS: atom_id res chain seq x y z
N MET A 1 -0.66 -5.10 -22.08
CA MET A 1 0.03 -4.16 -21.13
C MET A 1 -0.93 -3.08 -20.67
N ARG A 2 -0.91 -2.71 -19.39
CA ARG A 2 -1.70 -1.61 -18.80
C ARG A 2 -0.78 -0.61 -18.10
N VAL A 3 -1.17 0.66 -18.07
CA VAL A 3 -0.46 1.73 -17.36
C VAL A 3 -1.47 2.54 -16.56
N TYR A 4 -1.25 2.69 -15.25
CA TYR A 4 -2.20 3.39 -14.37
C TYR A 4 -1.51 3.96 -13.13
N ALA A 5 -2.06 5.06 -12.60
CA ALA A 5 -1.63 5.62 -11.32
C ALA A 5 -2.09 4.73 -10.15
N LYS A 6 -1.27 4.64 -9.10
CA LYS A 6 -1.59 3.92 -7.86
C LYS A 6 -1.23 4.78 -6.63
N GLY A 7 -1.29 4.19 -5.44
CA GLY A 7 -0.78 4.81 -4.22
C GLY A 7 -1.66 5.92 -3.66
N SER A 8 -1.04 6.81 -2.86
CA SER A 8 -1.74 7.82 -2.07
C SER A 8 -2.51 8.83 -2.93
N SER A 9 -2.00 9.16 -4.11
CA SER A 9 -2.65 10.03 -5.09
C SER A 9 -3.96 9.42 -5.60
N GLN A 10 -3.95 8.15 -6.02
CA GLN A 10 -5.16 7.44 -6.43
C GLN A 10 -6.13 7.25 -5.25
N ASN A 11 -5.61 7.01 -4.05
CA ASN A 11 -6.41 6.79 -2.84
C ASN A 11 -6.95 8.10 -2.23
N ASN A 12 -6.54 9.28 -2.72
CA ASN A 12 -6.85 10.59 -2.14
C ASN A 12 -6.47 10.68 -0.64
N THR A 13 -5.29 10.15 -0.32
CA THR A 13 -4.68 10.12 1.03
C THR A 13 -3.29 10.78 1.03
N ASN A 14 -2.92 11.46 -0.06
CA ASN A 14 -1.66 12.19 -0.17
C ASN A 14 -1.69 13.47 0.69
N VAL A 15 -0.54 13.79 1.28
CA VAL A 15 -0.30 15.08 1.95
C VAL A 15 0.66 15.90 1.09
N ARG A 16 0.68 17.23 1.20
CA ARG A 16 1.45 18.12 0.29
C ARG A 16 2.95 17.82 0.19
N ARG A 17 3.50 17.06 1.14
CA ARG A 17 4.91 16.64 1.16
C ARG A 17 5.16 15.29 0.45
N ASP A 18 4.11 14.57 0.06
CA ASP A 18 4.14 13.32 -0.70
C ASP A 18 3.80 13.64 -2.19
N SER A 19 4.70 14.32 -2.90
CA SER A 19 4.46 14.80 -4.27
C SER A 19 4.56 13.72 -5.36
N ASP A 20 5.02 12.52 -5.00
CA ASP A 20 5.49 11.55 -5.96
C ASP A 20 4.30 10.76 -6.52
N VAL A 21 4.28 10.58 -7.84
CA VAL A 21 3.23 9.82 -8.51
C VAL A 21 3.70 8.39 -8.69
N ASP A 22 3.05 7.45 -8.00
CA ASP A 22 3.26 6.04 -8.27
C ASP A 22 2.53 5.61 -9.54
N VAL A 23 3.24 5.03 -10.50
CA VAL A 23 2.69 4.49 -11.75
C VAL A 23 2.99 3.00 -11.87
N ALA A 24 1.97 2.17 -12.05
CA ALA A 24 2.16 0.78 -12.41
C ALA A 24 2.27 0.65 -13.94
N VAL A 25 3.28 -0.09 -14.40
CA VAL A 25 3.39 -0.54 -15.79
C VAL A 25 3.30 -2.06 -15.76
N GLU A 26 2.15 -2.57 -16.19
CA GLU A 26 1.75 -3.95 -15.93
C GLU A 26 1.72 -4.80 -17.20
N TRP A 27 2.45 -5.91 -17.16
CA TRP A 27 2.29 -6.98 -18.15
C TRP A 27 1.00 -7.76 -17.87
N SER A 28 0.10 -7.78 -18.85
CA SER A 28 -1.28 -8.28 -18.69
C SER A 28 -1.69 -9.28 -19.78
N GLU A 29 -0.71 -9.85 -20.51
CA GLU A 29 -0.98 -10.87 -21.55
C GLU A 29 -1.18 -12.27 -20.92
N ASP A 30 -0.57 -12.48 -19.76
CA ASP A 30 -0.73 -13.62 -18.88
C ASP A 30 -0.67 -13.15 -17.42
N ALA A 31 -1.03 -14.04 -16.49
CA ALA A 31 -1.09 -13.73 -15.07
C ALA A 31 -0.29 -14.74 -14.24
N TYR A 32 0.38 -14.24 -13.21
CA TYR A 32 0.85 -15.09 -12.12
C TYR A 32 -0.34 -15.59 -11.30
N VAL A 33 -0.17 -16.78 -10.70
CA VAL A 33 -1.19 -17.37 -9.83
C VAL A 33 -0.69 -17.36 -8.38
N GLY A 34 -1.57 -16.92 -7.49
CA GLY A 34 -1.43 -17.05 -6.04
C GLY A 34 -2.51 -17.98 -5.48
N THR A 35 -2.16 -18.82 -4.52
CA THR A 35 -3.08 -19.72 -3.83
C THR A 35 -2.89 -19.62 -2.32
N ILE A 36 -3.97 -19.73 -1.55
CA ILE A 36 -3.97 -19.58 -0.09
C ILE A 36 -4.97 -20.55 0.56
N GLY A 37 -4.72 -20.94 1.80
CA GLY A 37 -5.67 -21.74 2.57
C GLY A 37 -6.11 -23.01 1.84
N ALA A 38 -7.42 -23.14 1.59
CA ALA A 38 -8.01 -24.31 0.94
C ALA A 38 -7.58 -24.50 -0.53
N THR A 39 -7.02 -23.47 -1.18
CA THR A 39 -6.57 -23.57 -2.58
C THR A 39 -5.10 -23.93 -2.73
N LYS A 40 -4.32 -23.93 -1.63
CA LYS A 40 -2.86 -24.08 -1.65
C LYS A 40 -2.37 -25.34 -2.37
N ASP A 41 -3.10 -26.44 -2.22
CA ASP A 41 -2.74 -27.75 -2.77
C ASP A 41 -3.58 -28.14 -4.00
N LEU A 42 -4.39 -27.21 -4.52
CA LEU A 42 -5.22 -27.47 -5.70
C LEU A 42 -4.42 -27.33 -6.99
N THR A 43 -4.67 -28.23 -7.93
CA THR A 43 -4.12 -28.18 -9.28
C THR A 43 -4.75 -27.05 -10.10
N SER A 44 -4.08 -26.63 -11.17
CA SER A 44 -4.63 -25.66 -12.13
C SER A 44 -5.98 -26.11 -12.71
N ALA A 45 -6.14 -27.42 -12.97
CA ALA A 45 -7.39 -28.00 -13.43
C ALA A 45 -8.52 -27.86 -12.40
N GLN A 46 -8.22 -28.07 -11.10
CA GLN A 46 -9.20 -27.88 -10.03
C GLN A 46 -9.53 -26.39 -9.80
N LEU A 47 -8.57 -25.49 -10.03
CA LEU A 47 -8.78 -24.05 -9.94
C LEU A 47 -9.49 -23.46 -11.18
N GLY A 48 -9.51 -24.20 -12.29
CA GLY A 48 -10.22 -23.83 -13.51
C GLY A 48 -9.41 -22.99 -14.49
N TYR A 49 -8.08 -23.07 -14.48
CA TYR A 49 -7.22 -22.37 -15.44
C TYR A 49 -6.25 -23.31 -16.17
N THR A 50 -5.82 -22.88 -17.35
CA THR A 50 -4.79 -23.58 -18.14
C THR A 50 -3.44 -22.89 -17.95
N PRO A 51 -2.42 -23.55 -17.39
CA PRO A 51 -1.10 -22.96 -17.25
C PRO A 51 -0.49 -22.62 -18.60
N VAL A 52 0.13 -21.45 -18.68
CA VAL A 52 0.91 -21.02 -19.84
C VAL A 52 2.35 -20.79 -19.41
N LYS A 53 3.30 -21.04 -20.32
CA LYS A 53 4.68 -20.59 -20.14
C LYS A 53 4.77 -19.17 -20.66
N SER A 54 4.93 -18.19 -19.77
CA SER A 54 5.09 -16.80 -20.20
C SER A 54 6.34 -16.65 -21.07
N ALA A 55 6.19 -15.91 -22.17
CA ALA A 55 7.32 -15.49 -23.00
C ALA A 55 8.12 -14.35 -22.33
N MET A 56 7.54 -13.70 -21.32
CA MET A 56 8.09 -12.54 -20.64
C MET A 56 8.63 -12.93 -19.26
N THR A 57 9.89 -12.61 -18.99
CA THR A 57 10.47 -12.78 -17.65
C THR A 57 10.41 -11.45 -16.89
N PRO A 58 10.38 -11.46 -15.54
CA PRO A 58 10.38 -10.21 -14.77
C PRO A 58 11.56 -9.29 -15.07
N GLY A 59 12.77 -9.85 -15.17
CA GLY A 59 13.97 -9.08 -15.56
C GLY A 59 13.87 -8.53 -16.98
N GLY A 60 13.41 -9.35 -17.93
CA GLY A 60 13.21 -8.90 -19.32
C GLY A 60 12.19 -7.78 -19.43
N PHE A 61 11.07 -7.87 -18.73
CA PHE A 61 10.04 -6.83 -18.74
C PHE A 61 10.55 -5.54 -18.12
N ARG A 62 11.22 -5.62 -16.95
CA ARG A 62 11.83 -4.46 -16.33
C ARG A 62 12.82 -3.77 -17.27
N SER A 63 13.71 -4.51 -17.94
CA SER A 63 14.65 -3.91 -18.90
C SER A 63 13.97 -3.22 -20.09
N ILE A 64 12.82 -3.73 -20.56
CA ILE A 64 12.03 -3.07 -21.60
C ILE A 64 11.47 -1.74 -21.08
N VAL A 65 10.92 -1.73 -19.86
CA VAL A 65 10.38 -0.51 -19.24
C VAL A 65 11.50 0.51 -19.01
N GLU A 66 12.65 0.10 -18.45
CA GLU A 66 13.82 0.96 -18.25
C GLU A 66 14.27 1.61 -19.56
N ALA A 67 14.41 0.83 -20.63
CA ALA A 67 14.80 1.33 -21.94
C ALA A 67 13.78 2.32 -22.53
N ALA A 68 12.48 2.05 -22.37
CA ALA A 68 11.42 2.94 -22.83
C ALA A 68 11.44 4.28 -22.07
N LEU A 69 11.60 4.24 -20.74
CA LEU A 69 11.68 5.44 -19.91
C LEU A 69 12.94 6.27 -20.23
N MET A 70 14.10 5.62 -20.38
CA MET A 70 15.34 6.32 -20.77
C MET A 70 15.25 6.93 -22.17
N ALA A 71 14.53 6.31 -23.09
CA ALA A 71 14.32 6.85 -24.44
C ALA A 71 13.41 8.10 -24.43
N GLU A 72 12.40 8.12 -23.57
CA GLU A 72 11.44 9.24 -23.47
C GLU A 72 11.99 10.41 -22.63
N PHE A 73 12.49 10.13 -21.43
CA PHE A 73 12.88 11.16 -20.45
C PHE A 73 14.38 11.46 -20.46
N GLY A 74 15.19 10.58 -21.06
CA GLY A 74 16.65 10.67 -21.03
C GLY A 74 17.26 10.00 -19.81
N ALA A 75 18.38 9.30 -20.00
CA ALA A 75 19.04 8.53 -18.95
C ALA A 75 19.53 9.35 -17.75
N GLY A 76 19.65 10.68 -17.88
CA GLY A 76 20.04 11.56 -16.78
C GLY A 76 18.92 11.85 -15.78
N LEU A 77 17.66 11.55 -16.11
CA LEU A 77 16.49 11.76 -15.26
C LEU A 77 15.85 10.44 -14.80
N VAL A 78 16.43 9.29 -15.15
CA VAL A 78 15.84 7.97 -14.88
C VAL A 78 16.78 7.17 -13.98
N ASP A 79 16.41 7.00 -12.72
CA ASP A 79 17.13 6.14 -11.78
C ASP A 79 16.55 4.72 -11.78
N VAL A 80 17.31 3.80 -12.38
CA VAL A 80 16.97 2.37 -12.46
C VAL A 80 17.53 1.54 -11.30
N THR A 81 18.26 2.15 -10.37
CA THR A 81 18.92 1.43 -9.27
C THR A 81 17.93 0.98 -8.18
N GLY A 82 16.74 1.59 -8.12
CA GLY A 82 15.68 1.25 -7.19
C GLY A 82 15.27 -0.22 -7.22
N ASP A 83 15.07 -0.83 -6.05
CA ASP A 83 14.80 -2.27 -5.95
C ASP A 83 13.42 -2.65 -6.52
N LYS A 84 12.40 -1.85 -6.21
CA LYS A 84 10.98 -2.15 -6.54
C LYS A 84 10.39 -1.23 -7.61
N ALA A 85 10.97 -0.06 -7.80
CA ALA A 85 10.52 0.96 -8.74
C ALA A 85 11.72 1.51 -9.52
N ILE A 86 11.41 2.17 -10.62
CA ILE A 86 12.30 3.01 -11.42
C ILE A 86 11.84 4.44 -11.16
N ASN A 87 12.71 5.27 -10.61
CA ASN A 87 12.36 6.64 -10.29
C ASN A 87 12.66 7.57 -11.48
N ILE A 88 11.80 8.57 -11.67
CA ILE A 88 11.94 9.60 -12.70
C ILE A 88 11.99 10.96 -12.01
N ASP A 89 13.14 11.61 -12.11
CA ASP A 89 13.36 12.92 -11.50
C ASP A 89 12.36 13.96 -12.05
N PRO A 90 11.85 14.86 -11.18
CA PRO A 90 10.95 15.92 -11.61
C PRO A 90 11.64 16.92 -12.54
N THR A 91 10.86 17.51 -13.44
CA THR A 91 11.28 18.65 -14.26
C THR A 91 10.40 19.85 -13.98
N THR A 92 10.60 20.96 -14.69
CA THR A 92 9.68 22.11 -14.61
C THR A 92 8.25 21.77 -15.06
N THR A 93 8.05 20.66 -15.77
CA THR A 93 6.77 20.22 -16.32
C THR A 93 6.30 18.85 -15.84
N THR A 94 7.12 18.11 -15.08
CA THR A 94 6.80 16.75 -14.59
C THR A 94 6.98 16.66 -13.08
N LEU A 95 6.08 15.93 -12.43
CA LEU A 95 6.25 15.54 -11.03
C LEU A 95 7.27 14.39 -10.93
N ASP A 96 7.82 14.22 -9.73
CA ASP A 96 8.59 13.02 -9.38
C ASP A 96 7.67 11.80 -9.51
N ALA A 97 8.18 10.71 -10.06
CA ALA A 97 7.37 9.53 -10.34
C ALA A 97 8.12 8.22 -10.09
N ASP A 98 7.45 7.31 -9.39
CA ASP A 98 7.90 5.95 -9.17
C ASP A 98 7.17 5.00 -10.11
N VAL A 99 7.88 4.51 -11.12
CA VAL A 99 7.35 3.53 -12.07
C VAL A 99 7.64 2.11 -11.57
N VAL A 100 6.59 1.31 -11.39
CA VAL A 100 6.67 -0.07 -10.91
C VAL A 100 6.34 -1.04 -12.05
N PRO A 101 7.34 -1.72 -12.64
CA PRO A 101 7.10 -2.86 -13.52
C PRO A 101 6.48 -4.02 -12.73
N CYS A 102 5.30 -4.45 -13.14
CA CYS A 102 4.58 -5.55 -12.50
C CYS A 102 3.87 -6.46 -13.51
N PHE A 103 3.31 -7.56 -13.01
CA PHE A 103 2.57 -8.53 -13.80
C PHE A 103 1.21 -8.73 -13.17
N GLU A 104 0.21 -9.01 -14.00
CA GLU A 104 -1.12 -9.37 -13.49
C GLU A 104 -1.03 -10.59 -12.56
N LEU A 105 -1.81 -10.57 -11.48
CA LEU A 105 -1.89 -11.63 -10.49
C LEU A 105 -3.34 -12.05 -10.30
N HIS A 106 -3.62 -13.34 -10.38
CA HIS A 106 -4.88 -13.95 -9.95
C HIS A 106 -4.64 -14.73 -8.67
N ARG A 107 -5.16 -14.23 -7.55
CA ARG A 107 -5.12 -14.91 -6.26
C ARG A 107 -6.40 -15.69 -6.04
N TYR A 108 -6.32 -17.02 -5.99
CA TYR A 108 -7.46 -17.90 -5.77
C TYR A 108 -7.69 -18.16 -4.29
N ASP A 109 -8.87 -17.76 -3.81
CA ASP A 109 -9.32 -18.05 -2.44
C ASP A 109 -10.30 -19.23 -2.42
N ALA A 110 -10.91 -19.54 -3.57
CA ALA A 110 -11.68 -20.76 -3.82
C ALA A 110 -11.57 -21.18 -5.32
N PRO A 111 -11.93 -22.42 -5.68
CA PRO A 111 -12.02 -22.85 -7.09
C PRO A 111 -12.90 -21.91 -7.92
N GLY A 112 -12.39 -21.42 -9.06
CA GLY A 112 -13.12 -20.50 -9.94
C GLY A 112 -13.36 -19.09 -9.39
N MET A 113 -12.86 -18.76 -8.20
CA MET A 113 -13.01 -17.44 -7.59
C MET A 113 -11.63 -16.88 -7.22
N TYR A 114 -11.25 -15.79 -7.88
CA TYR A 114 -9.97 -15.13 -7.64
C TYR A 114 -10.10 -13.61 -7.52
N HIS A 115 -9.17 -13.03 -6.78
CA HIS A 115 -8.93 -11.60 -6.73
C HIS A 115 -7.86 -11.22 -7.75
N VAL A 116 -8.13 -10.18 -8.54
CA VAL A 116 -7.14 -9.60 -9.46
C VAL A 116 -6.27 -8.62 -8.69
N GLY A 117 -4.96 -8.80 -8.76
CA GLY A 117 -3.96 -7.86 -8.26
C GLY A 117 -2.81 -7.76 -9.23
N HIS A 118 -1.67 -7.27 -8.75
CA HIS A 118 -0.42 -7.31 -9.49
C HIS A 118 0.72 -7.82 -8.61
N ARG A 119 1.63 -8.56 -9.25
CA ARG A 119 2.86 -9.09 -8.64
C ARG A 119 4.06 -8.31 -9.18
N LEU A 120 4.84 -7.72 -8.28
CA LEU A 120 6.13 -7.12 -8.62
C LEU A 120 7.27 -7.99 -8.15
N PHE A 121 8.40 -7.92 -8.85
CA PHE A 121 9.60 -8.70 -8.57
C PHE A 121 10.75 -7.74 -8.21
N PRO A 122 11.23 -7.75 -6.96
CA PRO A 122 12.37 -6.95 -6.56
C PRO A 122 13.62 -7.25 -7.38
N ARG A 123 14.38 -6.22 -7.76
CA ARG A 123 15.65 -6.35 -8.50
C ARG A 123 16.70 -7.13 -7.71
N SER A 124 16.67 -7.01 -6.39
CA SER A 124 17.52 -7.74 -5.44
C SER A 124 17.38 -9.27 -5.52
N GLY A 125 16.33 -9.78 -6.19
CA GLY A 125 16.01 -11.20 -6.21
C GLY A 125 15.29 -11.67 -4.94
N ALA A 126 14.87 -10.74 -4.07
CA ALA A 126 13.95 -11.04 -2.98
C ALA A 126 12.63 -11.63 -3.52
N LEU A 127 11.88 -12.30 -2.64
CA LEU A 127 10.57 -12.83 -3.00
C LEU A 127 9.66 -11.72 -3.55
N TRP A 128 8.79 -12.12 -4.47
CA TRP A 128 7.83 -11.23 -5.09
C TRP A 128 6.88 -10.59 -4.07
N ILE A 129 6.29 -9.47 -4.45
CA ILE A 129 5.31 -8.74 -3.63
C ILE A 129 3.98 -8.68 -4.39
N ASP A 130 2.94 -9.21 -3.76
CA ASP A 130 1.58 -9.23 -4.27
C ASP A 130 0.81 -8.04 -3.71
N ASN A 131 0.26 -7.21 -4.60
CA ASN A 131 -0.53 -6.04 -4.25
C ASN A 131 -1.92 -6.11 -4.88
N PHE A 132 -2.88 -5.46 -4.23
CA PHE A 132 -4.30 -5.47 -4.62
C PHE A 132 -4.83 -4.02 -4.66
N PRO A 133 -4.31 -3.16 -5.57
CA PRO A 133 -4.58 -1.73 -5.54
C PRO A 133 -6.05 -1.39 -5.77
N GLN A 134 -6.75 -2.15 -6.61
CA GLN A 134 -8.18 -1.93 -6.88
C GLN A 134 -9.02 -2.22 -5.62
N GLN A 135 -8.78 -3.35 -4.96
CA GLN A 135 -9.46 -3.70 -3.72
C GLN A 135 -9.11 -2.73 -2.59
N HIS A 136 -7.84 -2.28 -2.50
CA HIS A 136 -7.44 -1.22 -1.56
C HIS A 136 -8.24 0.05 -1.78
N TYR A 137 -8.34 0.49 -3.04
CA TYR A 137 -9.12 1.68 -3.41
C TYR A 137 -10.60 1.51 -3.07
N ASP A 138 -11.23 0.41 -3.51
CA ASP A 138 -12.66 0.16 -3.33
C ASP A 138 -13.03 0.07 -1.83
N ASN A 139 -12.25 -0.67 -1.05
CA ASN A 139 -12.45 -0.79 0.39
C ASN A 139 -12.22 0.54 1.12
N GLY A 140 -11.18 1.28 0.73
CA GLY A 140 -10.89 2.61 1.27
C GLY A 140 -12.00 3.62 0.96
N VAL A 141 -12.56 3.62 -0.26
CA VAL A 141 -13.72 4.44 -0.65
C VAL A 141 -14.96 4.02 0.15
N ALA A 142 -15.22 2.71 0.26
CA ALA A 142 -16.36 2.21 1.02
C ALA A 142 -16.31 2.64 2.48
N LYS A 143 -15.15 2.49 3.14
CA LYS A 143 -14.96 2.97 4.52
C LYS A 143 -15.10 4.48 4.63
N ASN A 144 -14.53 5.23 3.69
CA ASN A 144 -14.66 6.68 3.67
C ASN A 144 -16.11 7.14 3.58
N ASN A 145 -16.92 6.46 2.77
CA ASN A 145 -18.34 6.78 2.63
C ASN A 145 -19.13 6.46 3.91
N ARG A 146 -18.88 5.30 4.53
CA ARG A 146 -19.51 4.93 5.82
C ARG A 146 -19.15 5.89 6.96
N THR A 147 -17.96 6.48 6.89
CA THR A 147 -17.43 7.42 7.88
C THR A 147 -17.58 8.89 7.46
N GLY A 148 -18.49 9.22 6.54
CA GLY A 148 -18.79 10.62 6.18
C GLY A 148 -17.60 11.42 5.64
N GLY A 149 -16.59 10.75 5.09
CA GLY A 149 -15.33 11.35 4.65
C GLY A 149 -14.21 11.36 5.70
N ARG A 150 -14.53 11.02 6.95
CA ARG A 150 -13.59 11.14 8.08
C ARG A 150 -12.46 10.13 8.06
N TYR A 151 -12.63 8.95 7.48
CA TYR A 151 -11.53 8.00 7.33
C TYR A 151 -10.33 8.62 6.62
N LYS A 152 -10.52 9.21 5.43
CA LYS A 152 -9.42 9.83 4.68
C LYS A 152 -8.95 11.14 5.31
N ASP A 153 -9.82 11.86 6.02
CA ASP A 153 -9.40 13.02 6.83
C ASP A 153 -8.42 12.60 7.93
N MET A 154 -8.74 11.55 8.68
CA MET A 154 -7.89 11.03 9.76
C MET A 154 -6.57 10.49 9.23
N VAL A 155 -6.58 9.73 8.13
CA VAL A 155 -5.33 9.28 7.48
C VAL A 155 -4.43 10.47 7.14
N ARG A 156 -4.96 11.52 6.51
CA ARG A 156 -4.17 12.70 6.15
C ARG A 156 -3.70 13.48 7.37
N GLY A 157 -4.53 13.60 8.42
CA GLY A 157 -4.17 14.24 9.68
C GLY A 157 -3.00 13.52 10.37
N ILE A 158 -3.08 12.20 10.47
CA ILE A 158 -2.05 11.36 11.10
C ILE A 158 -0.73 11.42 10.32
N LYS A 159 -0.76 11.33 8.98
CA LYS A 159 0.45 11.49 8.15
C LYS A 159 1.11 12.87 8.31
N ARG A 160 0.31 13.93 8.48
CA ARG A 160 0.84 15.28 8.76
C ARG A 160 1.50 15.35 10.13
N LEU A 161 0.86 14.82 11.16
CA LEU A 161 1.43 14.78 12.50
C LEU A 161 2.73 13.97 12.52
N GLU A 162 2.78 12.82 11.84
CA GLU A 162 4.01 12.04 11.66
C GLU A 162 5.14 12.88 11.02
N SER A 163 4.82 13.62 9.95
CA SER A 163 5.77 14.52 9.30
C SER A 163 6.27 15.64 10.21
N GLU A 164 5.42 16.16 11.09
CA GLU A 164 5.76 17.21 12.05
C GLU A 164 6.63 16.66 13.19
N LEU A 165 6.30 15.49 13.73
CA LEU A 165 7.09 14.80 14.75
C LEU A 165 8.47 14.38 14.23
N LEU A 166 8.55 13.98 12.96
CA LEU A 166 9.83 13.67 12.32
C LEU A 166 10.67 14.95 12.16
N ALA A 167 10.06 16.05 11.71
CA ALA A 167 10.76 17.32 11.53
C ALA A 167 11.24 17.95 12.85
N SER A 168 10.52 17.72 13.95
CA SER A 168 10.94 18.17 15.29
C SER A 168 11.96 17.25 15.96
N GLY A 169 12.20 16.05 15.41
CA GLY A 169 13.05 15.02 16.00
C GLY A 169 12.40 14.26 17.16
N ALA A 170 11.08 14.40 17.36
CA ALA A 170 10.33 13.64 18.36
C ALA A 170 10.23 12.14 18.03
N ILE A 171 10.29 11.79 16.73
CA ILE A 171 10.45 10.43 16.23
C ILE A 171 11.65 10.38 15.28
N SER A 172 12.33 9.23 15.21
CA SER A 172 13.53 9.06 14.38
C SER A 172 13.24 8.51 12.98
N SER A 173 12.04 8.00 12.74
CA SER A 173 11.62 7.40 11.47
C SER A 173 10.11 7.46 11.32
N ALA A 174 9.65 7.63 10.08
CA ALA A 174 8.23 7.53 9.73
C ALA A 174 7.83 6.10 9.38
N LEU A 175 6.57 5.75 9.64
CA LEU A 175 5.93 4.59 9.05
C LEU A 175 5.69 4.86 7.55
N PRO A 176 5.66 3.80 6.72
CA PRO A 176 5.16 3.95 5.36
C PRO A 176 3.72 4.45 5.39
N GLY A 177 3.37 5.41 4.53
CA GLY A 177 2.00 5.95 4.46
C GLY A 177 0.92 4.88 4.20
N TYR A 178 1.29 3.78 3.54
CA TYR A 178 0.48 2.57 3.40
C TYR A 178 0.10 1.94 4.76
N VAL A 179 1.07 1.83 5.69
CA VAL A 179 0.83 1.29 7.03
C VAL A 179 -0.11 2.19 7.81
N VAL A 180 0.03 3.51 7.69
CA VAL A 180 -0.91 4.46 8.29
C VAL A 180 -2.32 4.28 7.74
N GLU A 181 -2.49 4.13 6.43
CA GLU A 181 -3.79 3.83 5.81
C GLU A 181 -4.43 2.55 6.36
N CYS A 182 -3.64 1.48 6.50
CA CYS A 182 -4.09 0.21 7.06
C CYS A 182 -4.45 0.32 8.54
N LEU A 183 -3.65 1.03 9.36
CA LEU A 183 -3.95 1.26 10.77
C LEU A 183 -5.34 1.90 10.93
N VAL A 184 -5.56 3.04 10.27
CA VAL A 184 -6.83 3.78 10.37
C VAL A 184 -8.00 2.98 9.76
N PHE A 185 -7.74 2.13 8.76
CA PHE A 185 -8.77 1.27 8.17
C PHE A 185 -9.39 0.30 9.18
N ASN A 186 -8.58 -0.21 10.12
CA ASN A 186 -9.02 -1.14 11.16
C ASN A 186 -9.76 -0.47 12.33
N VAL A 187 -9.76 0.86 12.42
CA VAL A 187 -10.53 1.58 13.44
C VAL A 187 -12.03 1.41 13.17
N PRO A 188 -12.87 1.01 14.14
CA PRO A 188 -14.31 0.87 13.94
C PRO A 188 -14.98 2.16 13.47
N ASP A 189 -16.03 2.03 12.64
CA ASP A 189 -16.70 3.18 12.02
C ASP A 189 -17.37 4.12 13.06
N ASP A 190 -17.68 3.62 14.26
CA ASP A 190 -18.25 4.40 15.39
C ASP A 190 -17.25 5.35 16.07
N ARG A 191 -15.97 5.34 15.64
CA ARG A 191 -14.92 6.26 16.10
C ARG A 191 -14.78 7.49 15.21
N PHE A 192 -15.63 7.62 14.21
CA PHE A 192 -15.63 8.71 13.25
C PHE A 192 -16.95 9.47 13.30
N ASN A 193 -16.99 10.69 12.73
CA ASN A 193 -18.16 11.57 12.67
C ASN A 193 -18.63 12.12 14.03
N HIS A 194 -17.72 12.31 14.97
CA HIS A 194 -17.99 13.15 16.14
C HIS A 194 -18.18 14.61 15.73
N ASN A 195 -18.62 15.44 16.67
CA ASN A 195 -18.94 16.84 16.41
C ASN A 195 -17.71 17.63 15.95
N ARG A 196 -16.52 17.28 16.46
CA ARG A 196 -15.26 17.92 16.11
C ARG A 196 -14.26 16.90 15.56
N LEU A 197 -13.44 17.33 14.60
CA LEU A 197 -12.35 16.52 14.05
C LEU A 197 -11.34 16.06 15.11
N VAL A 198 -11.12 16.87 16.15
CA VAL A 198 -10.24 16.49 17.27
C VAL A 198 -10.79 15.30 18.06
N GLU A 199 -12.13 15.19 18.18
CA GLU A 199 -12.77 14.06 18.88
C GLU A 199 -12.63 12.76 18.05
N ASP A 200 -12.73 12.86 16.72
CA ASP A 200 -12.40 11.74 15.82
C ASP A 200 -10.93 11.32 15.96
N LEU A 201 -10.02 12.31 16.02
CA LEU A 201 -8.59 12.06 16.16
C LEU A 201 -8.27 11.36 17.49
N GLU A 202 -8.81 11.85 18.60
CA GLU A 202 -8.67 11.25 19.93
C GLU A 202 -9.23 9.82 19.96
N ALA A 203 -10.43 9.59 19.40
CA ALA A 203 -11.05 8.28 19.37
C ALA A 203 -10.25 7.27 18.51
N VAL A 204 -9.73 7.72 17.36
CA VAL A 204 -8.86 6.92 16.48
C VAL A 204 -7.57 6.55 17.19
N TYR A 205 -6.84 7.52 17.76
CA TYR A 205 -5.58 7.25 18.45
C TYR A 205 -5.78 6.36 19.66
N LEU A 206 -6.84 6.56 20.46
CA LEU A 206 -7.12 5.72 21.62
C LEU A 206 -7.38 4.26 21.21
N TYR A 207 -8.13 4.04 20.12
CA TYR A 207 -8.35 2.69 19.59
C TYR A 207 -7.03 2.05 19.14
N LEU A 208 -6.21 2.79 18.38
CA LEU A 208 -4.93 2.27 17.88
C LEU A 208 -3.96 1.98 19.02
N TRP A 209 -3.83 2.90 19.98
CA TRP A 209 -2.93 2.79 21.11
C TRP A 209 -3.28 1.61 22.01
N SER A 210 -4.57 1.40 22.30
CA SER A 210 -5.02 0.26 23.10
C SER A 210 -4.90 -1.06 22.34
N GLY A 211 -5.28 -1.09 21.05
CA GLY A 211 -5.20 -2.28 20.21
C GLY A 211 -3.76 -2.75 19.96
N LEU A 212 -2.82 -1.83 19.77
CA LEU A 212 -1.40 -2.16 19.56
C LEU A 212 -0.72 -2.76 20.81
N LYS A 213 -1.32 -2.64 22.00
CA LYS A 213 -0.83 -3.28 23.23
C LYS A 213 -1.27 -4.73 23.38
N ASP A 214 -2.24 -5.19 22.56
CA ASP A 214 -2.77 -6.54 22.63
C ASP A 214 -2.56 -7.27 21.30
N ALA A 215 -1.68 -8.28 21.32
CA ALA A 215 -1.40 -9.11 20.16
C ALA A 215 -2.62 -9.89 19.67
N ALA A 216 -3.60 -10.19 20.53
CA ALA A 216 -4.85 -10.81 20.10
C ALA A 216 -5.72 -9.83 19.28
N ILE A 217 -5.54 -8.52 19.45
CA ILE A 217 -6.26 -7.49 18.69
C ILE A 217 -5.49 -7.17 17.41
N TYR A 218 -4.26 -6.67 17.50
CA TYR A 218 -3.56 -6.16 16.31
C TYR A 218 -3.23 -7.26 15.30
N ARG A 219 -3.16 -8.53 15.71
CA ARG A 219 -2.95 -9.63 14.76
C ARG A 219 -4.16 -9.89 13.87
N GLU A 220 -5.35 -9.43 14.24
CA GLU A 220 -6.54 -9.51 13.39
C GLU A 220 -6.67 -8.32 12.43
N TRP A 221 -5.83 -7.30 12.56
CA TRP A 221 -5.89 -6.15 11.68
C TRP A 221 -5.47 -6.50 10.26
N ALA A 222 -6.27 -6.05 9.29
CA ALA A 222 -6.07 -6.29 7.87
C ALA A 222 -5.35 -5.13 7.19
N GLU A 223 -4.69 -5.42 6.07
CA GLU A 223 -4.37 -4.38 5.09
C GLU A 223 -5.69 -3.85 4.47
N VAL A 224 -5.74 -2.62 3.94
CA VAL A 224 -7.01 -2.00 3.46
C VAL A 224 -7.72 -2.87 2.42
N HIS A 225 -6.96 -3.57 1.57
CA HIS A 225 -7.52 -4.45 0.55
C HIS A 225 -8.17 -5.73 1.12
N ASP A 226 -8.07 -6.00 2.42
CA ASP A 226 -8.72 -7.08 3.15
C ASP A 226 -8.38 -8.51 2.68
N LEU A 227 -7.16 -8.68 2.14
CA LEU A 227 -6.66 -9.99 1.68
C LEU A 227 -5.42 -10.45 2.48
N HIS A 228 -4.77 -9.53 3.18
CA HIS A 228 -3.61 -9.81 4.03
C HIS A 228 -3.85 -9.23 5.42
N TYR A 229 -3.27 -9.88 6.43
CA TYR A 229 -3.18 -9.29 7.75
C TYR A 229 -2.00 -8.31 7.79
N LEU A 230 -2.21 -7.14 8.36
CA LEU A 230 -1.21 -6.07 8.48
C LEU A 230 0.03 -6.52 9.26
N PHE A 231 -0.17 -7.28 10.34
CA PHE A 231 0.91 -7.67 11.26
C PHE A 231 1.18 -9.18 11.32
N ARG A 232 0.57 -10.00 10.45
CA ARG A 232 0.97 -11.42 10.32
C ARG A 232 1.95 -11.58 9.17
N GLY A 233 2.97 -12.41 9.36
CA GLY A 233 3.99 -12.68 8.33
C GLY A 233 5.17 -11.71 8.32
N GLY A 234 5.24 -10.75 9.26
CA GLY A 234 6.44 -9.95 9.52
C GLY A 234 6.76 -8.86 8.48
N ARG A 235 5.80 -8.48 7.62
CA ARG A 235 5.98 -7.38 6.65
C ARG A 235 6.04 -6.00 7.29
N HIS A 236 5.27 -5.81 8.36
CA HIS A 236 5.18 -4.56 9.10
C HIS A 236 5.40 -4.81 10.59
N SER A 237 6.03 -3.85 11.28
CA SER A 237 6.36 -3.97 12.69
C SER A 237 5.24 -3.36 13.55
N PRO A 238 4.54 -4.13 14.39
CA PRO A 238 3.59 -3.58 15.35
C PRO A 238 4.29 -2.70 16.40
N ASP A 239 5.55 -2.99 16.73
CA ASP A 239 6.33 -2.18 17.68
C ASP A 239 6.63 -0.79 17.11
N ALA A 240 6.99 -0.71 15.82
CA ALA A 240 7.19 0.59 15.16
C ALA A 240 5.87 1.38 15.09
N ALA A 241 4.76 0.69 14.80
CA ALA A 241 3.44 1.32 14.82
C ALA A 241 3.08 1.83 16.22
N PHE A 242 3.30 1.03 17.26
CA PHE A 242 3.05 1.42 18.64
C PHE A 242 3.89 2.62 19.06
N GLN A 243 5.19 2.63 18.76
CA GLN A 243 6.08 3.75 19.08
C GLN A 243 5.62 5.07 18.46
N PHE A 244 5.20 5.05 17.20
CA PHE A 244 4.64 6.22 16.54
C PHE A 244 3.33 6.67 17.22
N ILE A 245 2.38 5.75 17.41
CA ILE A 245 1.06 6.04 17.99
C ILE A 245 1.18 6.58 19.43
N ASP A 246 2.09 6.04 20.25
CA ASP A 246 2.37 6.49 21.62
C ASP A 246 2.90 7.93 21.63
N LYS A 247 3.86 8.24 20.74
CA LYS A 247 4.41 9.60 20.62
C LYS A 247 3.41 10.62 20.08
N ALA A 248 2.60 10.20 19.11
CA ALA A 248 1.55 11.06 18.58
C ALA A 248 0.45 11.33 19.62
N TRP A 249 0.15 10.36 20.49
CA TRP A 249 -0.79 10.54 21.59
C TRP A 249 -0.29 11.57 22.62
N ASP A 250 0.97 11.47 23.03
CA ASP A 250 1.60 12.45 23.93
C ASP A 250 1.48 13.88 23.36
N ALA A 251 1.78 14.05 22.07
CA ALA A 251 1.72 15.34 21.38
C ALA A 251 0.30 15.94 21.27
N LEU A 252 -0.75 15.12 21.38
CA LEU A 252 -2.14 15.59 21.41
C LEU A 252 -2.55 16.12 22.78
N LEU A 253 -1.99 15.56 23.86
CA LEU A 253 -2.31 15.96 25.24
C LEU A 253 -1.61 17.26 25.66
N GLU A 254 -0.57 17.67 24.94
CA GLU A 254 0.21 18.88 25.21
C GLU A 254 -0.37 20.15 24.55
N GLN A 255 -1.47 20.05 23.79
CA GLN A 255 -2.16 21.16 23.10
C GLN A 255 -3.37 21.67 23.89
#